data_AF-A0A970PN64-F1
#
_entry.id   AF-A0A970PN64-F1
#
_cell.length_a   1.000
_cell.length_b   1.000
_cell.length_c   1.000
_cell.angle_alpha   90.00
_cell.angle_beta   90.00
_cell.angle_gamma   90.00
#
_symmetry.space_group_name_H-M   'P 1'
#
loop_
_entity.id
_entity.type
_entity.pdbx_description
1 polymer ?
#
loop_
_entity_poly.entity_id
_entity_poly.type
_entity_poly.pdbx_seq_one_letter_code
_entity_poly.pdbx_strand_id
1 'polypeptide(L)'
;IGLQAGEQLPMGALIRATMVASGNDGAIAIAEHISGSEPAFVALMNEAAYRYGCTRTHFVNAHGFHDDYHLTTARDLAIIAREATENDEFREIALLTSYTLPETNASKARRLSSQARNLINNSEDSQYYYEYATGIKTGFTNPAGYCFVGSASKQGVSLITVVLGTNSAGRWTDTRKLMEYGFSQYISTSVQEIYQQNPKIISISSYSLDDTDMGRLELDIRKMDPAADDSLVTLKSNADEQTRLYNERTQIDFTRTLDAPIGAGEVVGIMTYTPPGGQAEPVEYELIAARTVTRRTSLAPTVEEIYAYSDADPNPFPRFSLEFLLIVLIPVFAVILLSQIIYRLLTRKRKPRVKQKLTYKSRYYR
;
A
#
# COMPACT_ATOMS: atom_id res chain seq x y z
N ILE A 1 4.94 -36.30 28.35
CA ILE A 1 4.32 -37.29 27.44
C ILE A 1 4.67 -38.74 27.81
N GLY A 2 5.43 -38.95 28.89
CA GLY A 2 5.69 -40.26 29.48
C GLY A 2 6.81 -41.02 28.79
N LEU A 3 7.81 -40.31 28.25
CA LEU A 3 8.94 -40.94 27.56
C LEU A 3 9.74 -41.85 28.50
N GLN A 4 10.25 -42.96 27.97
CA GLN A 4 11.14 -43.88 28.66
C GLN A 4 12.58 -43.70 28.18
N ALA A 5 13.57 -43.93 29.06
CA ALA A 5 14.97 -43.93 28.65
C ALA A 5 15.23 -45.01 27.60
N GLY A 6 15.90 -44.65 26.50
CA GLY A 6 16.14 -45.55 25.36
C GLY A 6 14.95 -45.73 24.42
N GLU A 7 13.83 -45.03 24.65
CA GLU A 7 12.70 -44.99 23.72
C GLU A 7 13.09 -44.26 22.41
N GLN A 8 12.70 -44.83 21.28
CA GLN A 8 12.93 -44.28 19.95
C GLN A 8 11.62 -43.86 19.31
N LEU A 9 11.58 -42.62 18.81
CA LEU A 9 10.40 -41.99 18.22
C LEU A 9 10.77 -41.22 16.96
N PRO A 10 9.92 -41.21 15.92
CA PRO A 10 10.04 -40.25 14.83
C PRO A 10 9.90 -38.81 15.36
N MET A 11 10.74 -37.89 14.87
CA MET A 11 10.74 -36.49 15.31
C MET A 11 9.36 -35.82 15.17
N GLY A 12 8.67 -36.04 14.04
CA GLY A 12 7.32 -35.49 13.84
C GLY A 12 6.30 -35.99 14.86
N ALA A 13 6.42 -37.25 15.33
CA ALA A 13 5.55 -37.79 16.38
C ALA A 13 5.86 -37.16 17.75
N LEU A 14 7.15 -36.95 18.04
CA LEU A 14 7.61 -36.29 19.26
C LEU A 14 7.13 -34.83 19.34
N ILE A 15 7.23 -34.07 18.23
CA ILE A 15 6.76 -32.68 18.15
C ILE A 15 5.24 -32.62 18.35
N ARG A 16 4.46 -33.44 17.63
CA ARG A 16 2.99 -33.49 17.74
C ARG A 16 2.54 -33.83 19.16
N ALA A 17 3.14 -34.85 19.77
CA ALA A 17 2.86 -35.22 21.15
C ALA A 17 3.21 -34.10 22.15
N THR A 18 4.37 -33.47 21.99
CA THR A 18 4.82 -32.36 22.84
C THR A 18 3.89 -31.16 22.73
N MET A 19 3.47 -30.79 21.52
CA MET A 19 2.56 -29.66 21.27
C MET A 19 1.14 -29.89 21.80
N VAL A 20 0.63 -31.13 21.74
CA VAL A 20 -0.70 -31.47 22.25
C VAL A 20 -0.73 -31.50 23.77
N ALA A 21 0.21 -32.24 24.39
CA ALA A 21 0.20 -32.49 25.83
C ALA A 21 1.05 -31.50 26.64
N SER A 22 1.78 -30.58 25.97
CA SER A 22 2.72 -29.66 26.62
C SER A 22 3.77 -30.40 27.47
N GLY A 23 4.32 -31.49 26.94
CA GLY A 23 5.21 -32.37 27.70
C GLY A 23 6.64 -31.87 27.81
N ASN A 24 7.10 -31.57 29.03
CA ASN A 24 8.46 -31.10 29.29
C ASN A 24 9.54 -32.12 28.89
N ASP A 25 9.30 -33.41 29.15
CA ASP A 25 10.15 -34.53 28.72
C ASP A 25 10.35 -34.55 27.20
N GLY A 26 9.29 -34.28 26.44
CA GLY A 26 9.36 -34.19 24.98
C GLY A 26 10.16 -32.98 24.50
N ALA A 27 9.97 -31.81 25.13
CA ALA A 27 10.73 -30.61 24.81
C ALA A 27 12.23 -30.77 25.09
N ILE A 28 12.61 -31.41 26.21
CA ILE A 28 14.01 -31.73 26.53
C ILE A 28 14.59 -32.69 25.49
N ALA A 29 13.88 -33.78 25.16
CA ALA A 29 14.35 -34.74 24.17
C ALA A 29 14.54 -34.11 22.78
N ILE A 30 13.64 -33.20 22.36
CA ILE A 30 13.78 -32.43 21.12
C ILE A 30 15.05 -31.57 21.18
N ALA A 31 15.25 -30.84 22.28
CA ALA A 31 16.38 -29.95 22.47
C ALA A 31 17.73 -30.69 22.42
N GLU A 32 17.83 -31.81 23.16
CA GLU A 32 19.01 -32.66 23.18
C GLU A 32 19.28 -33.31 21.81
N HIS A 33 18.24 -33.73 21.10
CA HIS A 33 18.40 -34.30 19.75
C HIS A 33 18.93 -33.28 18.74
N ILE A 34 18.44 -32.04 18.77
CA ILE A 34 18.82 -31.00 17.80
C ILE A 34 20.21 -30.43 18.12
N SER A 35 20.51 -30.16 19.39
CA SER A 35 21.68 -29.37 19.80
C SER A 35 22.69 -30.13 20.66
N GLY A 36 22.46 -31.41 20.91
CA GLY A 36 23.29 -32.25 21.79
C GLY A 36 23.09 -32.00 23.28
N SER A 37 22.50 -30.87 23.68
CA SER A 37 22.14 -30.55 25.06
C SER A 37 21.06 -29.46 25.11
N GLU A 38 20.28 -29.41 26.20
CA GLU A 38 19.29 -28.36 26.41
C GLU A 38 19.91 -26.94 26.44
N PRO A 39 21.04 -26.66 27.15
CA PRO A 39 21.64 -25.32 27.13
C PRO A 39 22.05 -24.86 25.73
N ALA A 40 22.56 -25.76 24.89
CA ALA A 40 22.89 -25.43 23.50
C ALA A 40 21.64 -25.10 22.68
N PHE A 41 20.54 -25.82 22.89
CA PHE A 41 19.26 -25.51 22.24
C PHE A 41 18.67 -24.18 22.71
N VAL A 42 18.75 -23.89 24.02
CA VAL A 42 18.34 -22.61 24.60
C VAL A 42 19.13 -21.44 24.00
N ALA A 43 20.41 -21.63 23.68
CA ALA A 43 21.19 -20.62 22.96
C ALA A 43 20.59 -20.36 21.56
N LEU A 44 20.19 -21.41 20.82
CA LEU A 44 19.50 -21.27 19.53
C LEU A 44 18.13 -20.59 19.68
N MET A 45 17.38 -20.90 20.74
CA MET A 45 16.08 -20.24 21.02
C MET A 45 16.26 -18.73 21.20
N ASN A 46 17.27 -18.31 21.97
CA ASN A 46 17.58 -16.90 22.18
C ASN A 46 18.13 -16.22 20.92
N GLU A 47 18.96 -16.91 20.14
CA GLU A 47 19.44 -16.41 18.85
C GLU A 47 18.29 -16.17 17.87
N ALA A 48 17.36 -17.12 17.78
CA ALA A 48 16.17 -16.99 16.96
C ALA A 48 15.29 -15.82 17.44
N ALA A 49 15.02 -15.72 18.74
CA ALA A 49 14.26 -14.62 19.32
C ALA A 49 14.88 -13.25 18.96
N TYR A 50 16.21 -13.12 19.11
CA TYR A 50 16.93 -11.92 18.73
C TYR A 50 16.82 -11.62 17.23
N ARG A 51 17.00 -12.62 16.37
CA ARG A 51 16.93 -12.49 14.90
C ARG A 51 15.57 -11.96 14.43
N TYR A 52 14.49 -12.36 15.08
CA TYR A 52 13.13 -11.90 14.78
C TYR A 52 12.75 -10.58 15.49
N GLY A 53 13.66 -9.98 16.27
CA GLY A 53 13.43 -8.69 16.93
C GLY A 53 12.69 -8.77 18.27
N CYS A 54 12.73 -9.93 18.94
CA CYS A 54 12.24 -10.10 20.30
C CYS A 54 13.25 -9.53 21.29
N THR A 55 13.12 -8.24 21.58
CA THR A 55 14.11 -7.47 22.36
C THR A 55 13.91 -7.58 23.88
N ARG A 56 12.80 -8.18 24.32
CA ARG A 56 12.43 -8.32 25.73
C ARG A 56 12.08 -9.78 26.07
N THR A 57 12.77 -10.72 25.43
CA THR A 57 12.63 -12.15 25.64
C THR A 57 13.98 -12.77 25.99
N HIS A 58 13.99 -13.64 27.00
CA HIS A 58 15.12 -14.49 27.35
C HIS A 58 14.61 -15.86 27.79
N PHE A 59 15.06 -16.91 27.11
CA PHE A 59 14.76 -18.29 27.46
C PHE A 59 15.93 -18.90 28.21
N VAL A 60 15.63 -19.71 29.23
CA VAL A 60 16.65 -20.44 30.02
C VAL A 60 16.46 -21.96 30.00
N ASN A 61 15.32 -22.44 29.47
CA ASN A 61 15.00 -23.86 29.31
C ASN A 61 14.07 -24.03 28.09
N ALA A 62 13.97 -25.26 27.59
CA ALA A 62 13.21 -25.57 26.37
C ALA A 62 11.69 -25.76 26.61
N HIS A 63 11.28 -25.91 27.87
CA HIS A 63 9.94 -26.37 28.23
C HIS A 63 9.06 -25.32 28.93
N GLY A 64 9.62 -24.17 29.31
CA GLY A 64 8.89 -23.06 29.93
C GLY A 64 8.56 -23.26 31.41
N PHE A 65 9.31 -24.11 32.13
CA PHE A 65 9.17 -24.15 33.59
C PHE A 65 9.73 -22.86 34.18
N HIS A 66 9.17 -22.46 35.32
CA HIS A 66 9.47 -21.16 35.90
C HIS A 66 10.95 -21.07 36.32
N ASP A 67 11.54 -19.95 35.94
CA ASP A 67 12.83 -19.43 36.37
C ASP A 67 12.73 -17.90 36.26
N ASP A 68 13.34 -17.17 37.19
CA ASP A 68 13.25 -15.70 37.26
C ASP A 68 13.84 -15.00 36.03
N TYR A 69 14.72 -15.68 35.28
CA TYR A 69 15.32 -15.19 34.06
C TYR A 69 14.60 -15.71 32.80
N HIS A 70 13.61 -16.62 32.94
CA HIS A 70 12.76 -17.06 31.83
C HIS A 70 11.64 -16.04 31.57
N LEU A 71 11.89 -15.07 30.69
CA LEU A 71 11.06 -13.88 30.54
C LEU A 71 10.68 -13.65 29.07
N THR A 72 9.51 -13.04 28.86
CA THR A 72 9.04 -12.62 27.54
C THR A 72 7.99 -11.51 27.67
N THR A 73 7.51 -10.99 26.55
CA THR A 73 6.40 -10.02 26.52
C THR A 73 5.30 -10.46 25.58
N ALA A 74 4.11 -9.87 25.72
CA ALA A 74 2.99 -10.14 24.82
C ALA A 74 3.35 -9.82 23.35
N ARG A 75 4.10 -8.73 23.12
CA ARG A 75 4.57 -8.34 21.79
C ARG A 75 5.51 -9.39 21.20
N ASP A 76 6.50 -9.83 21.96
CA ASP A 76 7.52 -10.74 21.45
C ASP A 76 6.95 -12.15 21.23
N LEU A 77 6.00 -12.60 22.06
CA LEU A 77 5.23 -13.81 21.79
C LEU A 77 4.36 -13.69 20.53
N ALA A 78 3.80 -12.52 20.24
CA ALA A 78 3.05 -12.31 19.01
C ALA A 78 3.95 -12.38 17.77
N ILE A 79 5.19 -11.87 17.87
CA ILE A 79 6.21 -12.01 16.82
C ILE A 79 6.57 -13.48 16.62
N ILE A 80 6.92 -14.20 17.70
CA ILE A 80 7.25 -15.64 17.63
C ILE A 80 6.10 -16.43 17.00
N ALA A 81 4.87 -16.14 17.41
CA ALA A 81 3.69 -16.78 16.86
C ALA A 81 3.51 -16.50 15.37
N ARG A 82 3.71 -15.25 14.93
CA ARG A 82 3.63 -14.86 13.51
C ARG A 82 4.64 -15.66 12.69
N GLU A 83 5.90 -15.67 13.10
CA GLU A 83 6.95 -16.39 12.38
C GLU A 83 6.70 -17.90 12.36
N ALA A 84 6.21 -18.46 13.47
CA ALA A 84 5.84 -19.88 13.53
C ALA A 84 4.66 -20.21 12.62
N THR A 85 3.67 -19.32 12.50
CA THR A 85 2.50 -19.53 11.64
C THR A 85 2.79 -19.43 10.16
N GLU A 86 3.96 -18.94 9.72
CA GLU A 86 4.37 -19.05 8.32
C GLU A 86 4.63 -20.51 7.90
N ASN A 87 4.89 -21.41 8.84
CA ASN A 87 5.11 -22.83 8.58
C ASN A 87 3.78 -23.61 8.58
N ASP A 88 3.43 -24.20 7.45
CA ASP A 88 2.19 -24.98 7.24
C ASP A 88 2.06 -26.17 8.20
N GLU A 89 3.15 -26.90 8.42
CA GLU A 89 3.15 -28.05 9.34
C GLU A 89 2.93 -27.58 10.79
N PHE A 90 3.51 -26.44 11.18
CA PHE A 90 3.23 -25.85 12.50
C PHE A 90 1.75 -25.50 12.65
N ARG A 91 1.12 -24.90 11.62
CA ARG A 91 -0.32 -24.58 11.64
C ARG A 91 -1.16 -25.84 11.81
N GLU A 92 -0.83 -26.93 11.10
CA GLU A 92 -1.51 -28.22 11.25
C GLU A 92 -1.38 -28.76 12.68
N ILE A 93 -0.17 -28.73 13.25
CA ILE A 93 0.10 -29.23 14.60
C ILE A 93 -0.60 -28.38 15.66
N ALA A 94 -0.68 -27.06 15.47
CA ALA A 94 -1.34 -26.14 16.39
C ALA A 94 -2.86 -26.39 16.51
N LEU A 95 -3.48 -27.00 15.50
CA LEU A 95 -4.89 -27.38 15.50
C LEU A 95 -5.19 -28.71 16.20
N LEU A 96 -4.17 -29.52 16.51
CA LEU A 96 -4.38 -30.80 17.16
C LEU A 96 -4.91 -30.61 18.59
N THR A 97 -6.15 -31.03 18.83
CA THR A 97 -6.73 -31.14 20.18
C THR A 97 -6.24 -32.39 20.91
N SER A 98 -5.76 -33.38 20.15
CA SER A 98 -5.37 -34.68 20.66
C SER A 98 -4.48 -35.39 19.64
N TYR A 99 -3.63 -36.32 20.10
CA TYR A 99 -2.73 -37.08 19.25
C TYR A 99 -2.52 -38.48 19.84
N THR A 100 -2.45 -39.50 19.00
CA THR A 100 -2.09 -40.86 19.44
C THR A 100 -0.63 -41.09 19.10
N LEU A 101 0.21 -41.08 20.13
CA LEU A 101 1.62 -41.44 19.98
C LEU A 101 1.68 -42.96 19.71
N PRO A 102 2.29 -43.42 18.61
CA PRO A 102 2.31 -44.83 18.24
C PRO A 102 3.09 -45.67 19.26
N GLU A 103 2.92 -46.99 19.18
CA GLU A 103 3.75 -47.94 19.92
C GLU A 103 5.22 -47.80 19.48
N THR A 104 6.11 -47.91 20.46
CA THR A 104 7.56 -47.78 20.29
C THR A 104 8.26 -49.05 20.77
N ASN A 105 9.59 -49.06 20.69
CA ASN A 105 10.42 -50.11 21.29
C ASN A 105 10.30 -50.20 22.82
N ALA A 106 9.78 -49.18 23.50
CA ALA A 106 9.77 -49.10 24.96
C ALA A 106 8.38 -48.83 25.58
N SER A 107 7.40 -48.39 24.79
CA SER A 107 6.07 -48.00 25.28
C SER A 107 4.95 -48.44 24.35
N LYS A 108 3.80 -48.80 24.94
CA LYS A 108 2.55 -48.98 24.19
C LYS A 108 2.06 -47.66 23.60
N ALA A 109 1.18 -47.75 22.61
CA ALA A 109 0.52 -46.58 22.05
C ALA A 109 -0.21 -45.78 23.15
N ARG A 110 -0.06 -44.46 23.13
CA ARG A 110 -0.58 -43.54 24.16
C ARG A 110 -1.46 -42.47 23.50
N ARG A 111 -2.69 -42.36 23.98
CA ARG A 111 -3.61 -41.28 23.59
C ARG A 111 -3.32 -40.04 24.43
N LEU A 112 -2.90 -38.96 23.79
CA LEU A 112 -2.68 -37.66 24.41
C LEU A 112 -3.84 -36.73 24.03
N SER A 113 -4.40 -36.03 25.00
CA SER A 113 -5.42 -35.01 24.76
C SER A 113 -5.09 -33.74 25.51
N SER A 114 -5.44 -32.59 24.92
CA SER A 114 -5.28 -31.30 25.58
C SER A 114 -6.61 -30.88 26.20
N GLN A 115 -6.63 -30.78 27.52
CA GLN A 115 -7.75 -30.16 28.27
C GLN A 115 -7.67 -28.61 28.24
N ALA A 116 -6.66 -28.06 27.58
CA ALA A 116 -6.32 -26.64 27.58
C ALA A 116 -6.29 -26.08 26.15
N ARG A 117 -7.23 -26.51 25.30
CA ARG A 117 -7.43 -26.04 23.91
C ARG A 117 -8.90 -25.71 23.63
N ASN A 118 -9.59 -25.13 24.62
CA ASN A 118 -11.04 -24.95 24.60
C ASN A 118 -11.52 -24.01 23.47
N LEU A 119 -10.66 -23.12 22.97
CA LEU A 119 -10.99 -22.26 21.82
C LEU A 119 -11.19 -23.04 20.51
N ILE A 120 -10.47 -24.16 20.30
CA ILE A 120 -10.53 -24.95 19.06
C ILE A 120 -11.24 -26.29 19.23
N ASN A 121 -11.63 -26.66 20.45
CA ASN A 121 -12.35 -27.90 20.70
C ASN A 121 -13.84 -27.72 20.39
N ASN A 122 -14.29 -28.25 19.25
CA ASN A 122 -15.70 -28.23 18.81
C ASN A 122 -16.50 -29.43 19.36
N SER A 123 -16.51 -29.60 20.68
CA SER A 123 -17.41 -30.55 21.35
C SER A 123 -18.67 -29.84 21.83
N GLU A 124 -19.81 -30.53 21.92
CA GLU A 124 -21.09 -29.96 22.36
C GLU A 124 -20.99 -29.22 23.72
N ASP A 125 -20.12 -29.68 24.61
CA ASP A 125 -19.88 -29.08 25.93
C ASP A 125 -18.85 -27.92 25.95
N SER A 126 -18.31 -27.52 24.79
CA SER A 126 -17.23 -26.54 24.72
C SER A 126 -17.76 -25.10 24.77
N GLN A 127 -17.94 -24.58 25.99
CA GLN A 127 -18.42 -23.22 26.22
C GLN A 127 -17.53 -22.11 25.62
N TYR A 128 -16.27 -22.42 25.27
CA TYR A 128 -15.29 -21.46 24.76
C TYR A 128 -14.95 -21.67 23.29
N TYR A 129 -15.56 -22.65 22.62
CA TYR A 129 -15.31 -22.90 21.21
C TYR A 129 -15.53 -21.63 20.39
N TYR A 130 -14.61 -21.40 19.46
CA TYR A 130 -14.66 -20.27 18.56
C TYR A 130 -14.35 -20.77 17.15
N GLU A 131 -15.34 -20.71 16.27
CA GLU A 131 -15.28 -21.30 14.92
C GLU A 131 -14.13 -20.78 14.06
N TYR A 132 -13.65 -19.57 14.34
CA TYR A 132 -12.55 -18.94 13.61
C TYR A 132 -11.17 -19.26 14.21
N ALA A 133 -11.10 -19.87 15.39
CA ALA A 133 -9.83 -20.13 16.07
C ALA A 133 -8.98 -21.16 15.33
N THR A 134 -7.68 -20.85 15.19
CA THR A 134 -6.70 -21.69 14.49
C THR A 134 -5.53 -22.15 15.37
N GLY A 135 -5.55 -21.84 16.68
CA GLY A 135 -4.44 -22.14 17.58
C GLY A 135 -4.33 -21.15 18.74
N ILE A 136 -3.19 -21.05 19.44
CA ILE A 136 -1.95 -21.81 19.23
C ILE A 136 -1.55 -22.56 20.50
N LYS A 137 -1.32 -21.87 21.63
CA LYS A 137 -0.74 -22.52 22.83
C LYS A 137 -1.11 -21.83 24.14
N THR A 138 -1.44 -22.65 25.14
CA THR A 138 -1.65 -22.27 26.55
C THR A 138 -0.38 -22.37 27.38
N GLY A 139 -0.33 -21.57 28.46
CA GLY A 139 0.70 -21.65 29.50
C GLY A 139 0.13 -21.33 30.88
N PHE A 140 0.73 -21.94 31.91
CA PHE A 140 0.41 -21.65 33.31
C PHE A 140 1.59 -22.02 34.22
N THR A 141 1.96 -21.08 35.08
CA THR A 141 2.73 -21.31 36.30
C THR A 141 2.15 -20.41 37.39
N ASN A 142 2.43 -20.68 38.67
CA ASN A 142 1.95 -19.81 39.74
C ASN A 142 2.37 -18.34 39.54
N PRO A 143 3.62 -18.02 39.13
CA PRO A 143 4.03 -16.64 38.87
C PRO A 143 3.47 -16.04 37.58
N ALA A 144 3.31 -16.83 36.50
CA ALA A 144 2.86 -16.32 35.20
C ALA A 144 1.33 -16.12 35.12
N GLY A 145 0.57 -16.75 36.02
CA GLY A 145 -0.88 -16.86 35.88
C GLY A 145 -1.28 -17.64 34.62
N TYR A 146 -2.54 -17.54 34.21
CA TYR A 146 -2.99 -18.18 32.98
C TYR A 146 -2.65 -17.32 31.77
N CYS A 147 -1.99 -17.95 30.79
CA CYS A 147 -1.55 -17.31 29.57
C CYS A 147 -2.10 -18.04 28.35
N PHE A 148 -2.32 -17.31 27.26
CA PHE A 148 -2.67 -17.91 25.97
C PHE A 148 -2.17 -17.06 24.81
N VAL A 149 -1.56 -17.73 23.84
CA VAL A 149 -1.31 -17.21 22.50
C VAL A 149 -2.34 -17.85 21.58
N GLY A 150 -3.25 -17.01 21.08
CA GLY A 150 -4.35 -17.39 20.21
C GLY A 150 -4.12 -16.94 18.78
N SER A 151 -4.63 -17.72 17.84
CA SER A 151 -4.76 -17.30 16.44
C SER A 151 -6.17 -17.57 15.94
N ALA A 152 -6.65 -16.74 15.02
CA ALA A 152 -7.93 -16.92 14.36
C ALA A 152 -7.94 -16.30 12.96
N SER A 153 -8.74 -16.86 12.07
CA SER A 153 -8.92 -16.38 10.71
C SER A 153 -10.40 -16.25 10.35
N LYS A 154 -10.82 -15.06 9.92
CA LYS A 154 -12.21 -14.73 9.59
C LYS A 154 -12.22 -13.76 8.41
N GLN A 155 -12.96 -14.10 7.34
CA GLN A 155 -13.16 -13.24 6.16
C GLN A 155 -11.85 -12.68 5.56
N GLY A 156 -10.84 -13.55 5.37
CA GLY A 156 -9.55 -13.17 4.78
C GLY A 156 -8.63 -12.36 5.70
N VAL A 157 -9.01 -12.13 6.96
CA VAL A 157 -8.16 -11.52 7.99
C VAL A 157 -7.70 -12.59 8.95
N SER A 158 -6.38 -12.65 9.21
CA SER A 158 -5.78 -13.52 10.22
C SER A 158 -5.21 -12.68 11.35
N LEU A 159 -5.54 -13.04 12.59
CA LEU A 159 -5.12 -12.33 13.80
C LEU A 159 -4.39 -13.25 14.77
N ILE A 160 -3.41 -12.68 15.46
CA ILE A 160 -2.75 -13.29 16.62
C ILE A 160 -3.04 -12.43 17.84
N THR A 161 -3.40 -13.07 18.94
CA THR A 161 -3.65 -12.42 20.23
C THR A 161 -2.79 -13.04 21.31
N VAL A 162 -2.29 -12.22 22.23
CA VAL A 162 -1.55 -12.71 23.39
C VAL A 162 -2.16 -12.12 24.66
N VAL A 163 -2.57 -13.00 25.58
CA VAL A 163 -3.06 -12.64 26.90
C VAL A 163 -2.17 -13.30 27.96
N LEU A 164 -1.70 -12.52 28.92
CA LEU A 164 -0.76 -12.94 29.97
C LEU A 164 -1.34 -12.59 31.35
N GLY A 165 -1.09 -13.44 32.35
CA GLY A 165 -1.48 -13.16 33.74
C GLY A 165 -2.99 -13.13 33.99
N THR A 166 -3.80 -13.84 33.21
CA THR A 166 -5.26 -13.89 33.39
C THR A 166 -5.66 -14.93 34.46
N ASN A 167 -6.96 -14.98 34.77
CA ASN A 167 -7.57 -16.17 35.39
C ASN A 167 -7.86 -17.27 34.35
N SER A 168 -8.29 -18.45 34.81
CA SER A 168 -8.47 -19.65 33.96
C SER A 168 -9.49 -19.47 32.82
N ALA A 169 -10.58 -18.74 33.06
CA ALA A 169 -11.58 -18.44 32.04
C ALA A 169 -11.19 -17.24 31.18
N GLY A 170 -10.52 -16.25 31.78
CA GLY A 170 -10.10 -14.99 31.17
C GLY A 170 -9.26 -15.19 29.92
N ARG A 171 -8.33 -16.18 29.93
CA ARG A 171 -7.50 -16.48 28.75
C ARG A 171 -8.33 -16.81 27.50
N TRP A 172 -9.55 -17.32 27.66
CA TRP A 172 -10.45 -17.63 26.57
C TRP A 172 -11.36 -16.45 26.24
N THR A 173 -12.01 -15.88 27.26
CA THR A 173 -12.99 -14.81 27.05
C THR A 173 -12.33 -13.54 26.52
N ASP A 174 -11.14 -13.20 27.00
CA ASP A 174 -10.44 -11.98 26.60
C ASP A 174 -9.76 -12.15 25.24
N THR A 175 -9.24 -13.34 24.95
CA THR A 175 -8.78 -13.69 23.59
C THR A 175 -9.90 -13.51 22.58
N ARG A 176 -11.10 -14.07 22.83
CA ARG A 176 -12.25 -13.91 21.92
C ARG A 176 -12.65 -12.44 21.76
N LYS A 177 -12.67 -11.66 22.84
CA LYS A 177 -12.97 -10.21 22.76
C LYS A 177 -11.95 -9.47 21.90
N LEU A 178 -10.65 -9.76 22.06
CA LEU A 178 -9.59 -9.14 21.27
C LEU A 178 -9.70 -9.52 19.78
N MET A 179 -10.00 -10.79 19.48
CA MET A 179 -10.22 -11.26 18.11
C MET A 179 -11.42 -10.57 17.46
N GLU A 180 -12.59 -10.55 18.12
CA GLU A 180 -13.77 -9.88 17.58
C GLU A 180 -13.56 -8.38 17.42
N TYR A 181 -12.84 -7.74 18.35
CA TYR A 181 -12.42 -6.35 18.17
C TYR A 181 -11.57 -6.20 16.92
N GLY A 182 -10.50 -6.99 16.75
CA GLY A 182 -9.68 -6.95 15.55
C GLY A 182 -10.46 -7.18 14.26
N PHE A 183 -11.31 -8.21 14.19
CA PHE A 183 -12.14 -8.47 13.01
C PHE A 183 -13.18 -7.37 12.73
N SER A 184 -13.57 -6.58 13.72
CA SER A 184 -14.42 -5.39 13.51
C SER A 184 -13.66 -4.21 12.91
N GLN A 185 -12.32 -4.15 13.11
CA GLN A 185 -11.48 -3.03 12.68
C GLN A 185 -10.83 -3.26 11.31
N TYR A 186 -10.49 -4.51 10.97
CA TYR A 186 -9.77 -4.86 9.75
C TYR A 186 -10.68 -5.49 8.70
N ILE A 187 -10.35 -5.23 7.44
CA ILE A 187 -10.99 -5.84 6.27
C ILE A 187 -9.92 -6.38 5.32
N SER A 188 -10.22 -7.48 4.64
CA SER A 188 -9.44 -8.01 3.53
C SER A 188 -10.17 -7.68 2.23
N THR A 189 -9.49 -7.03 1.28
CA THR A 189 -10.07 -6.57 0.01
C THR A 189 -9.11 -6.92 -1.12
N SER A 190 -9.64 -7.28 -2.29
CA SER A 190 -8.79 -7.59 -3.45
C SER A 190 -8.21 -6.32 -4.07
N VAL A 191 -7.03 -6.44 -4.71
CA VAL A 191 -6.44 -5.36 -5.51
C VAL A 191 -7.41 -4.88 -6.59
N GLN A 192 -8.19 -5.80 -7.18
CA GLN A 192 -9.22 -5.47 -8.16
C GLN A 192 -10.29 -4.52 -7.61
N GLU A 193 -10.84 -4.82 -6.44
CA GLU A 193 -11.88 -3.99 -5.81
C GLU A 193 -11.35 -2.60 -5.43
N ILE A 194 -10.09 -2.50 -4.98
CA ILE A 194 -9.46 -1.22 -4.68
C ILE A 194 -9.26 -0.41 -5.96
N TYR A 195 -8.76 -1.04 -7.02
CA TYR A 195 -8.56 -0.39 -8.31
C TYR A 195 -9.85 0.18 -8.88
N GLN A 196 -10.97 -0.55 -8.78
CA GLN A 196 -12.28 -0.10 -9.29
C GLN A 196 -12.81 1.16 -8.60
N GLN A 197 -12.36 1.47 -7.39
CA GLN A 197 -12.76 2.70 -6.70
C GLN A 197 -12.06 3.95 -7.27
N ASN A 198 -10.89 3.77 -7.89
CA ASN A 198 -10.09 4.83 -8.48
C ASN A 198 -9.24 4.31 -9.65
N PRO A 199 -9.86 3.99 -10.80
CA PRO A 199 -9.16 3.40 -11.94
C PRO A 199 -8.12 4.37 -12.50
N LYS A 200 -7.04 3.82 -13.06
CA LYS A 200 -5.95 4.63 -13.59
C LYS A 200 -6.38 5.30 -14.90
N ILE A 201 -6.26 6.63 -14.94
CA ILE A 201 -6.42 7.41 -16.16
C ILE A 201 -5.04 7.90 -16.62
N ILE A 202 -4.70 7.62 -17.86
CA ILE A 202 -3.46 8.07 -18.50
C ILE A 202 -3.78 9.04 -19.65
N SER A 203 -2.79 9.86 -20.02
CA SER A 203 -2.89 10.78 -21.16
C SER A 203 -2.17 10.17 -22.36
N ILE A 204 -2.93 9.97 -23.44
CA ILE A 204 -2.41 9.48 -24.71
C ILE A 204 -2.09 10.67 -25.60
N SER A 205 -0.89 10.70 -26.17
CA SER A 205 -0.48 11.74 -27.12
C SER A 205 -0.97 11.47 -28.54
N SER A 206 -0.96 12.48 -29.41
CA SER A 206 -1.37 12.37 -30.83
C SER A 206 -2.82 11.90 -31.07
N TYR A 207 -3.68 12.01 -30.06
CA TYR A 207 -5.12 11.70 -30.16
C TYR A 207 -5.84 12.63 -31.14
N SER A 208 -6.93 12.16 -31.75
CA SER A 208 -7.77 12.93 -32.68
C SER A 208 -8.32 14.22 -32.05
N LEU A 209 -8.45 15.30 -32.83
CA LEU A 209 -9.07 16.54 -32.35
C LEU A 209 -10.55 16.36 -32.01
N ASP A 210 -11.20 15.32 -32.56
CA ASP A 210 -12.59 14.96 -32.29
C ASP A 210 -12.75 14.04 -31.07
N ASP A 211 -11.67 13.69 -30.36
CA ASP A 211 -11.73 12.85 -29.16
C ASP A 211 -12.36 13.62 -27.98
N THR A 212 -13.55 13.19 -27.58
CA THR A 212 -14.35 13.88 -26.55
C THR A 212 -13.68 13.91 -25.17
N ASP A 213 -12.85 12.92 -24.87
CA ASP A 213 -12.14 12.81 -23.59
C ASP A 213 -10.72 13.41 -23.68
N MET A 214 -10.40 14.10 -24.78
CA MET A 214 -9.13 14.81 -25.00
C MET A 214 -7.90 13.92 -24.78
N GLY A 215 -7.95 12.67 -25.26
CA GLY A 215 -6.86 11.71 -25.13
C GLY A 215 -6.70 11.10 -23.73
N ARG A 216 -7.61 11.38 -22.79
CA ARG A 216 -7.66 10.69 -21.50
C ARG A 216 -8.19 9.27 -21.71
N LEU A 217 -7.39 8.28 -21.33
CA LEU A 217 -7.71 6.88 -21.45
C LEU A 217 -7.76 6.26 -20.05
N GLU A 218 -8.94 5.79 -19.66
CA GLU A 218 -9.09 4.92 -18.49
C GLU A 218 -8.58 3.51 -18.82
N LEU A 219 -7.94 2.88 -17.84
CA LEU A 219 -7.42 1.53 -17.95
C LEU A 219 -8.26 0.59 -17.07
N ASP A 220 -8.68 -0.51 -17.65
CA ASP A 220 -9.14 -1.68 -16.90
C ASP A 220 -7.94 -2.53 -16.48
N ILE A 221 -8.15 -3.42 -15.51
CA ILE A 221 -7.15 -4.42 -15.14
C ILE A 221 -7.70 -5.84 -15.26
N ARG A 222 -6.85 -6.76 -15.70
CA ARG A 222 -7.13 -8.20 -15.74
C ARG A 222 -6.02 -8.97 -15.04
N LYS A 223 -6.36 -9.68 -13.98
CA LYS A 223 -5.44 -10.56 -13.24
C LYS A 223 -4.96 -11.70 -14.12
N MET A 224 -3.65 -11.89 -14.22
CA MET A 224 -3.06 -12.90 -15.10
C MET A 224 -3.21 -14.33 -14.54
N ASP A 225 -3.04 -14.49 -13.23
CA ASP A 225 -3.35 -15.72 -12.50
C ASP A 225 -4.59 -15.54 -11.62
N PRO A 226 -5.76 -16.09 -12.01
CA PRO A 226 -6.97 -16.02 -11.21
C PRO A 226 -6.85 -16.66 -9.82
N ALA A 227 -5.91 -17.60 -9.63
CA ALA A 227 -5.72 -18.33 -8.38
C ALA A 227 -4.74 -17.66 -7.40
N ALA A 228 -3.93 -16.71 -7.87
CA ALA A 228 -2.99 -15.99 -7.01
C ALA A 228 -3.74 -15.23 -5.88
N ASP A 229 -3.16 -15.12 -4.69
CA ASP A 229 -3.76 -14.33 -3.61
C ASP A 229 -3.35 -12.86 -3.74
N ASP A 230 -4.33 -12.00 -4.04
CA ASP A 230 -4.16 -10.54 -4.14
C ASP A 230 -4.88 -9.79 -3.01
N SER A 231 -5.09 -10.46 -1.88
CA SER A 231 -5.71 -9.82 -0.74
C SER A 231 -4.81 -8.74 -0.14
N LEU A 232 -5.43 -7.62 0.23
CA LEU A 232 -4.83 -6.54 0.99
C LEU A 232 -5.65 -6.33 2.27
N VAL A 233 -5.03 -6.62 3.42
CA VAL A 233 -5.63 -6.42 4.73
C VAL A 233 -5.34 -5.00 5.22
N THR A 234 -6.38 -4.26 5.57
CA THR A 234 -6.29 -2.85 5.99
C THR A 234 -7.31 -2.50 7.08
N LEU A 235 -7.20 -1.29 7.65
CA LEU A 235 -8.23 -0.75 8.53
C LEU A 235 -9.47 -0.36 7.73
N LYS A 236 -10.64 -0.82 8.20
CA LYS A 236 -11.93 -0.59 7.57
C LYS A 236 -12.32 0.89 7.49
N SER A 237 -11.95 1.68 8.49
CA SER A 237 -12.34 3.10 8.61
C SER A 237 -11.38 4.07 7.91
N ASN A 238 -10.37 3.58 7.19
CA ASN A 238 -9.29 4.42 6.67
C ASN A 238 -9.03 4.17 5.17
N ALA A 239 -9.83 4.82 4.32
CA ALA A 239 -9.70 4.74 2.86
C ALA A 239 -8.38 5.34 2.35
N ASP A 240 -7.86 6.38 3.03
CA ASP A 240 -6.57 6.98 2.68
C ASP A 240 -5.42 5.99 2.90
N GLU A 241 -5.47 5.25 4.00
CA GLU A 241 -4.50 4.19 4.30
C GLU A 241 -4.58 3.03 3.31
N GLN A 242 -5.79 2.63 2.90
CA GLN A 242 -6.01 1.63 1.86
C GLN A 242 -5.32 2.05 0.55
N THR A 243 -5.57 3.29 0.13
CA THR A 243 -4.98 3.86 -1.08
C THR A 243 -3.46 3.98 -0.97
N ARG A 244 -2.95 4.41 0.20
CA ARG A 244 -1.51 4.51 0.47
C ARG A 244 -0.83 3.15 0.35
N LEU A 245 -1.34 2.14 1.06
CA LEU A 245 -0.79 0.78 1.03
C LEU A 245 -0.85 0.15 -0.35
N TYR A 246 -1.96 0.36 -1.07
CA TYR A 246 -2.09 -0.07 -2.47
C TYR A 246 -1.00 0.56 -3.36
N ASN A 247 -0.81 1.87 -3.28
CA ASN A 247 0.19 2.58 -4.08
C ASN A 247 1.64 2.19 -3.71
N GLU A 248 1.93 1.91 -2.44
CA GLU A 248 3.26 1.46 -2.00
C GLU A 248 3.60 0.04 -2.46
N ARG A 249 2.58 -0.75 -2.81
CA ARG A 249 2.72 -2.16 -3.18
C ARG A 249 2.48 -2.44 -4.65
N THR A 250 2.14 -1.43 -5.43
CA THR A 250 1.89 -1.57 -6.86
C THR A 250 2.92 -0.80 -7.68
N GLN A 251 3.38 -1.44 -8.73
CA GLN A 251 4.24 -0.84 -9.75
C GLN A 251 3.57 -1.01 -11.11
N ILE A 252 3.69 0.00 -11.99
CA ILE A 252 3.15 -0.04 -13.34
C ILE A 252 4.30 0.13 -14.34
N ASP A 253 4.38 -0.81 -15.28
CA ASP A 253 5.32 -0.79 -16.39
C ASP A 253 4.53 -0.82 -17.72
N PHE A 254 4.64 0.25 -18.51
CA PHE A 254 3.99 0.33 -19.83
C PHE A 254 4.79 -0.44 -20.87
N THR A 255 4.12 -1.28 -21.66
CA THR A 255 4.74 -2.13 -22.68
C THR A 255 4.94 -1.42 -24.02
N ARG A 256 4.34 -0.24 -24.18
CA ARG A 256 4.43 0.59 -25.38
C ARG A 256 4.43 2.08 -25.05
N THR A 257 4.78 2.89 -26.05
CA THR A 257 4.61 4.35 -25.98
C THR A 257 3.13 4.72 -25.86
N LEU A 258 2.84 5.72 -25.03
CA LEU A 258 1.50 6.26 -24.78
C LEU A 258 1.11 7.28 -25.86
N ASP A 259 1.08 6.82 -27.11
CA ASP A 259 0.62 7.59 -28.26
C ASP A 259 -0.43 6.81 -29.07
N ALA A 260 -1.43 7.54 -29.57
CA ALA A 260 -2.50 6.98 -30.39
C ALA A 260 -1.94 6.43 -31.71
N PRO A 261 -2.50 5.39 -32.33
CA PRO A 261 -3.74 4.74 -31.94
C PRO A 261 -3.54 3.71 -30.83
N ILE A 262 -4.56 3.60 -29.99
CA ILE A 262 -4.73 2.52 -29.01
C ILE A 262 -6.15 1.97 -29.19
N GLY A 263 -6.27 0.66 -29.36
CA GLY A 263 -7.57 0.00 -29.49
C GLY A 263 -8.23 -0.27 -28.14
N ALA A 264 -9.56 -0.24 -28.07
CA ALA A 264 -10.27 -0.79 -26.92
C ALA A 264 -9.91 -2.28 -26.72
N GLY A 265 -9.64 -2.69 -25.48
CA GLY A 265 -9.21 -4.04 -25.16
C GLY A 265 -7.72 -4.30 -25.37
N GLU A 266 -6.96 -3.31 -25.86
CA GLU A 266 -5.51 -3.45 -26.03
C GLU A 266 -4.78 -3.41 -24.69
N VAL A 267 -3.83 -4.32 -24.48
CA VAL A 267 -2.95 -4.31 -23.31
C VAL A 267 -1.86 -3.27 -23.51
N VAL A 268 -1.82 -2.26 -22.63
CA VAL A 268 -0.87 -1.13 -22.71
C VAL A 268 0.24 -1.20 -21.67
N GLY A 269 0.13 -2.09 -20.69
CA GLY A 269 1.10 -2.24 -19.62
C GLY A 269 0.80 -3.41 -18.70
N ILE A 270 1.68 -3.60 -17.72
CA ILE A 270 1.55 -4.57 -16.64
C ILE A 270 1.59 -3.80 -15.32
N MET A 271 0.67 -4.13 -14.42
CA MET A 271 0.70 -3.71 -13.03
C MET A 271 1.09 -4.89 -12.15
N THR A 272 2.15 -4.73 -11.36
CA THR A 272 2.64 -5.75 -10.43
C THR A 272 2.28 -5.36 -8.99
N TYR A 273 1.56 -6.22 -8.28
CA TYR A 273 1.28 -6.09 -6.85
C TYR A 273 2.21 -7.01 -6.05
N THR A 274 2.83 -6.47 -5.00
CA THR A 274 3.66 -7.24 -4.06
C THR A 274 2.92 -7.43 -2.73
N PRO A 275 2.45 -8.65 -2.40
CA PRO A 275 1.74 -8.91 -1.15
C PRO A 275 2.63 -8.66 0.10
N PRO A 276 2.02 -8.41 1.27
CA PRO A 276 2.75 -8.33 2.53
C PRO A 276 3.35 -9.69 2.95
N GLY A 277 4.50 -9.67 3.63
CA GLY A 277 5.22 -10.88 4.04
C GLY A 277 6.16 -11.34 2.94
N GLY A 278 7.46 -11.05 3.09
CA GLY A 278 8.47 -11.07 2.02
C GLY A 278 8.77 -12.40 1.32
N GLN A 279 7.94 -13.42 1.48
CA GLN A 279 7.99 -14.68 0.72
C GLN A 279 6.81 -14.87 -0.24
N ALA A 280 5.83 -13.97 -0.24
CA ALA A 280 4.70 -14.05 -1.17
C ALA A 280 5.13 -13.69 -2.60
N GLU A 281 4.71 -14.50 -3.56
CA GLU A 281 4.96 -14.24 -4.99
C GLU A 281 4.19 -13.00 -5.45
N PRO A 282 4.80 -12.12 -6.28
CA PRO A 282 4.11 -10.99 -6.86
C PRO A 282 2.94 -11.42 -7.75
N VAL A 283 1.89 -10.60 -7.78
CA VAL A 283 0.69 -10.82 -8.60
C VAL A 283 0.66 -9.81 -9.74
N GLU A 284 0.51 -10.29 -10.96
CA GLU A 284 0.51 -9.46 -12.16
C GLU A 284 -0.89 -9.26 -12.74
N TYR A 285 -1.12 -8.04 -13.23
CA TYR A 285 -2.33 -7.61 -13.91
C TYR A 285 -1.98 -6.98 -15.24
N GLU A 286 -2.70 -7.32 -16.29
CA GLU A 286 -2.66 -6.58 -17.56
C GLU A 286 -3.46 -5.29 -17.42
N LEU A 287 -2.88 -4.17 -17.85
CA LEU A 287 -3.56 -2.88 -17.98
C LEU A 287 -4.15 -2.77 -19.38
N ILE A 288 -5.48 -2.67 -19.47
CA ILE A 288 -6.24 -2.79 -20.70
C ILE A 288 -6.92 -1.45 -21.02
N ALA A 289 -6.81 -0.98 -22.26
CA ALA A 289 -7.48 0.23 -22.69
C ALA A 289 -9.01 0.08 -22.68
N ALA A 290 -9.72 0.88 -21.87
CA ALA A 290 -11.18 0.81 -21.77
C ALA A 290 -11.91 1.30 -23.04
N ARG A 291 -11.23 2.10 -23.88
CA ARG A 291 -11.77 2.65 -25.12
C ARG A 291 -10.69 2.79 -26.19
N THR A 292 -11.13 2.96 -27.43
CA THR A 292 -10.25 3.27 -28.56
C THR A 292 -9.89 4.75 -28.53
N VAL A 293 -8.60 5.06 -28.68
CA VAL A 293 -8.09 6.42 -28.92
C VAL A 293 -7.51 6.46 -30.34
N THR A 294 -8.13 7.25 -31.21
CA THR A 294 -7.72 7.36 -32.62
C THR A 294 -6.59 8.37 -32.79
N ARG A 295 -5.68 8.12 -33.73
CA ARG A 295 -4.60 9.06 -34.06
C ARG A 295 -5.15 10.23 -34.88
N ARG A 296 -4.70 11.46 -34.58
CA ARG A 296 -4.97 12.62 -35.44
C ARG A 296 -4.30 12.48 -36.80
N THR A 297 -4.97 12.99 -37.83
CA THR A 297 -4.49 12.96 -39.22
C THR A 297 -3.28 13.88 -39.45
N SER A 298 -3.18 14.99 -38.72
CA SER A 298 -2.04 15.93 -38.78
C SER A 298 -1.58 16.37 -37.38
N LEU A 299 -0.27 16.50 -37.17
CA LEU A 299 0.33 16.90 -35.89
C LEU A 299 0.14 18.39 -35.57
N ALA A 300 0.04 19.22 -36.62
CA ALA A 300 -0.23 20.64 -36.55
C ALA A 300 -1.20 21.03 -37.67
N PRO A 301 -2.07 22.03 -37.44
CA PRO A 301 -2.83 22.63 -38.53
C PRO A 301 -1.86 23.18 -39.56
N THR A 302 -2.19 22.99 -40.83
CA THR A 302 -1.49 23.64 -41.95
C THR A 302 -1.56 25.16 -41.79
N VAL A 303 -0.64 25.87 -42.42
CA VAL A 303 -0.64 27.35 -42.39
C VAL A 303 -1.97 27.90 -42.92
N GLU A 304 -2.54 27.24 -43.93
CA GLU A 304 -3.85 27.54 -44.49
C GLU A 304 -4.99 27.32 -43.49
N GLU A 305 -4.97 26.25 -42.70
CA GLU A 305 -5.96 25.99 -41.64
C GLU A 305 -5.83 26.98 -40.48
N ILE A 306 -4.60 27.37 -40.12
CA ILE A 306 -4.34 28.43 -39.13
C ILE A 306 -4.93 29.76 -39.62
N TYR A 307 -4.71 30.10 -40.89
CA TYR A 307 -5.30 31.30 -41.47
C TYR A 307 -6.82 31.23 -41.53
N ALA A 308 -7.41 30.11 -41.96
CA ALA A 308 -8.86 29.94 -42.00
C ALA A 308 -9.51 30.06 -40.59
N TYR A 309 -8.88 29.47 -39.57
CA TYR A 309 -9.31 29.60 -38.17
C TYR A 309 -9.17 31.04 -37.68
N SER A 310 -8.02 31.68 -37.91
CA SER A 310 -7.81 33.10 -37.58
C SER A 310 -8.76 34.01 -38.37
N ASP A 311 -9.17 33.59 -39.57
CA ASP A 311 -10.08 34.31 -40.44
C ASP A 311 -11.51 34.32 -39.90
N ALA A 312 -11.94 33.18 -39.36
CA ALA A 312 -13.25 32.96 -38.80
C ALA A 312 -13.42 33.44 -37.34
N ASP A 313 -12.34 33.88 -36.67
CA ASP A 313 -12.40 34.40 -35.30
C ASP A 313 -13.28 35.67 -35.25
N PRO A 314 -14.43 35.65 -34.55
CA PRO A 314 -15.36 36.78 -34.46
C PRO A 314 -14.83 37.92 -33.56
N ASN A 315 -13.57 37.85 -33.11
CA ASN A 315 -12.94 38.85 -32.31
C ASN A 315 -13.15 40.27 -32.89
N PRO A 316 -13.80 41.19 -32.14
CA PRO A 316 -14.13 42.53 -32.63
C PRO A 316 -12.91 43.45 -32.75
N PHE A 317 -11.75 43.02 -32.25
CA PHE A 317 -10.51 43.78 -32.40
C PHE A 317 -9.88 43.49 -33.77
N PRO A 318 -9.62 44.52 -34.60
CA PRO A 318 -8.96 44.33 -35.88
C PRO A 318 -7.59 43.70 -35.68
N ARG A 319 -7.23 42.75 -36.55
CA ARG A 319 -5.94 42.07 -36.48
C ARG A 319 -4.81 43.09 -36.57
N PHE A 320 -3.75 42.90 -35.80
CA PHE A 320 -2.54 43.72 -35.91
C PHE A 320 -1.99 43.65 -37.33
N SER A 321 -2.32 44.65 -38.14
CA SER A 321 -1.87 44.80 -39.53
C SER A 321 -1.22 46.17 -39.71
N LEU A 322 -0.41 46.32 -40.76
CA LEU A 322 0.20 47.60 -41.09
C LEU A 322 -0.87 48.66 -41.37
N GLU A 323 -1.98 48.26 -41.99
CA GLU A 323 -3.15 49.11 -42.25
C GLU A 323 -3.85 49.54 -40.96
N PHE A 324 -4.06 48.63 -40.00
CA PHE A 324 -4.61 48.98 -38.69
C PHE A 324 -3.70 49.97 -37.95
N LEU A 325 -2.39 49.71 -37.98
CA LEU A 325 -1.39 50.57 -37.37
C LEU A 325 -1.39 51.96 -38.02
N LEU A 326 -1.57 52.05 -39.35
CA LEU A 326 -1.78 53.31 -40.06
C LEU A 326 -3.09 54.00 -39.66
N ILE A 327 -4.21 53.26 -39.57
CA ILE A 327 -5.52 53.78 -39.15
C ILE A 327 -5.46 54.38 -37.73
N VAL A 328 -4.68 53.80 -36.82
CA VAL A 328 -4.49 54.35 -35.47
C VAL A 328 -3.47 55.50 -35.46
N LEU A 329 -2.34 55.35 -36.15
CA LEU A 329 -1.25 56.35 -36.09
C LEU A 329 -1.56 57.63 -36.86
N ILE A 330 -2.26 57.57 -38.00
CA ILE A 330 -2.59 58.75 -38.80
C ILE A 330 -3.38 59.81 -38.01
N PRO A 331 -4.51 59.48 -37.34
CA PRO A 331 -5.26 60.47 -36.56
C PRO A 331 -4.47 60.97 -35.35
N VAL A 332 -3.69 60.10 -34.68
CA VAL A 332 -2.81 60.53 -33.57
C VAL A 332 -1.78 61.53 -34.07
N PHE A 333 -1.13 61.25 -35.20
CA PHE A 333 -0.16 62.16 -35.80
C PHE A 333 -0.82 63.46 -36.26
N ALA A 334 -2.02 63.39 -36.82
CA ALA A 334 -2.80 64.57 -37.21
C ALA A 334 -3.13 65.45 -35.99
N VAL A 335 -3.54 64.86 -34.86
CA VAL A 335 -3.82 65.60 -33.61
C VAL A 335 -2.55 66.26 -33.08
N ILE A 336 -1.43 65.54 -33.06
CA ILE A 336 -0.14 66.11 -32.64
C ILE A 336 0.23 67.29 -33.54
N LEU A 337 0.11 67.14 -34.86
CA LEU A 337 0.47 68.18 -35.82
C LEU A 337 -0.46 69.40 -35.72
N LEU A 338 -1.76 69.18 -35.52
CA LEU A 338 -2.74 70.23 -35.27
C LEU A 338 -2.43 70.98 -33.97
N SER A 339 -2.09 70.25 -32.90
CA SER A 339 -1.72 70.83 -31.61
C SER A 339 -0.48 71.72 -31.72
N GLN A 340 0.53 71.32 -32.51
CA GLN A 340 1.73 72.11 -32.77
C GLN A 340 1.43 73.37 -33.60
N ILE A 341 0.55 73.27 -34.60
CA ILE A 341 0.09 74.43 -35.39
C ILE A 341 -0.65 75.43 -34.50
N ILE A 342 -1.60 74.96 -33.69
CA ILE A 342 -2.35 75.80 -32.74
C ILE A 342 -1.40 76.44 -31.73
N TYR A 343 -0.45 75.69 -31.17
CA TYR A 343 0.57 76.22 -30.28
C TYR A 343 1.39 77.33 -30.94
N ARG A 344 1.86 77.15 -32.18
CA ARG A 344 2.62 78.18 -32.93
C ARG A 344 1.79 79.43 -33.26
N LEU A 345 0.48 79.26 -33.51
CA LEU A 345 -0.43 80.39 -33.73
C LEU A 345 -0.69 81.17 -32.45
N LEU A 346 -0.90 80.50 -31.32
CA LEU A 346 -1.15 81.13 -30.02
C LEU A 346 0.12 81.73 -29.39
N THR A 347 1.30 81.18 -29.66
CA THR A 347 2.59 81.66 -29.13
C THR A 347 3.29 82.70 -30.00
N ARG A 348 2.66 83.18 -31.08
CA ARG A 348 3.15 84.29 -31.91
C ARG A 348 3.07 85.63 -31.16
N LYS A 349 3.93 85.80 -30.14
CA LYS A 349 4.14 87.08 -29.45
C LYS A 349 4.81 88.08 -30.40
N ARG A 350 4.19 89.27 -30.50
CA ARG A 350 4.61 90.44 -31.27
C ARG A 350 6.07 90.82 -30.96
N LYS A 351 6.92 90.91 -31.99
CA LYS A 351 8.25 91.54 -31.87
C LYS A 351 8.08 93.06 -31.63
N PRO A 352 8.83 93.67 -30.69
CA PRO A 352 8.71 95.09 -30.34
C PRO A 352 9.25 96.03 -31.45
N ARG A 353 8.60 97.19 -31.61
CA ARG A 353 8.90 98.23 -32.62
C ARG A 353 10.29 98.84 -32.38
N VAL A 354 11.15 98.78 -33.40
CA VAL A 354 12.41 99.53 -33.48
C VAL A 354 12.13 100.91 -34.10
N LYS A 355 12.44 102.00 -33.38
CA LYS A 355 12.43 103.39 -33.91
C LYS A 355 13.64 103.59 -34.82
N GLN A 356 13.43 103.97 -36.08
CA GLN A 356 14.49 104.31 -37.02
C GLN A 356 14.58 105.83 -37.21
N LYS A 357 15.82 106.34 -37.12
CA LYS A 357 16.22 107.75 -37.18
C LYS A 357 16.00 108.34 -38.58
N LEU A 358 15.58 109.61 -38.60
CA LEU A 358 15.56 110.49 -39.78
C LEU A 358 16.98 110.80 -40.25
N THR A 359 17.23 110.67 -41.56
CA THR A 359 18.37 111.32 -42.24
C THR A 359 17.91 111.93 -43.55
N TYR A 360 18.08 113.24 -43.64
CA TYR A 360 17.77 114.10 -44.77
C TYR A 360 18.99 114.23 -45.68
N LYS A 361 18.81 114.11 -47.00
CA LYS A 361 19.70 114.73 -48.00
C LYS A 361 18.87 115.22 -49.20
N SER A 362 18.68 116.54 -49.25
CA SER A 362 18.62 117.31 -50.49
C SER A 362 20.03 117.32 -51.15
N ARG A 363 20.27 117.69 -52.40
CA ARG A 363 19.56 118.53 -53.37
C ARG A 363 20.18 118.27 -54.76
N TYR A 364 19.40 118.58 -55.78
CA TYR A 364 19.70 118.73 -57.20
C TYR A 364 21.02 119.46 -57.54
N TYR A 365 21.63 119.06 -58.67
CA TYR A 365 21.87 119.80 -59.94
C TYR A 365 22.64 118.82 -60.85
N ARG A 366 22.38 118.64 -62.15
CA ARG A 366 21.96 119.56 -63.20
C ARG A 366 21.14 118.82 -64.26
#